data_AF-A0A822J120-F1
#
_entry.id   AF-A0A822J120-F1
#
_cell.length_a   1.000
_cell.length_b   1.000
_cell.length_c   1.000
_cell.angle_alpha   90.00
_cell.angle_beta   90.00
_cell.angle_gamma   90.00
#
_symmetry.space_group_name_H-M   'P 1'
#
loop_
_entity.id
_entity.type
_entity.pdbx_description
1 polymer ?
#
loop_
_entity_poly.entity_id
_entity_poly.type
_entity_poly.pdbx_seq_one_letter_code
_entity_poly.pdbx_strand_id
1 'polypeptide(L)'
;MSTRKTIILAGFIYLLALFAAPGYAADNSCLSCHEKLTAFNEKEKELNDIRIKHLQRDVACSLECHATTIDKIAKSNYEQWTNSKHALFNITCDNCHGGNTSSDVKEIAHTGVSRSSESNSSVFYRNVPDTCGKCHEDELKQFKDSKHYQRLKALKQAPSCDTCHLPHEFKVLNASEFQDLCSSCHNIDMKIAPEIPEQAVNAFENAEKLKNEIRIADAALKQAKLQGKNVTVAQKELDAAIEIRDNLPILWHSFNLPHFQNVTDNGIIYARTSQADSGLPPTKPTTPGFMAILSVTGIISIYLLIRRR
;
A
#
# COMPACT_ATOMS: atom_id res chain seq x y z
N MET A 1 31.26 48.44 14.60
CA MET A 1 30.19 47.41 14.80
C MET A 1 29.60 46.83 13.51
N SER A 2 30.01 47.28 12.30
CA SER A 2 29.40 46.84 11.04
C SER A 2 30.07 45.62 10.39
N THR A 3 31.41 45.53 10.41
CA THR A 3 32.18 44.46 9.74
C THR A 3 32.07 43.07 10.39
N ARG A 4 31.85 42.99 11.70
CA ARG A 4 31.72 41.71 12.42
C ARG A 4 30.39 41.00 12.12
N LYS A 5 29.33 41.74 11.78
CA LYS A 5 28.02 41.16 11.42
C LYS A 5 28.03 40.58 10.01
N THR A 6 28.77 41.17 9.08
CA THR A 6 28.89 40.70 7.70
C THR A 6 29.63 39.37 7.60
N ILE A 7 30.66 39.17 8.43
CA ILE A 7 31.45 37.91 8.45
C ILE A 7 30.62 36.75 9.03
N ILE A 8 29.81 37.01 10.07
CA ILE A 8 28.94 35.99 10.67
C ILE A 8 27.82 35.61 9.70
N LEU A 9 27.25 36.57 8.96
CA LEU A 9 26.20 36.31 7.97
C LEU A 9 26.75 35.52 6.75
N ALA A 10 27.95 35.87 6.28
CA ALA A 10 28.61 35.13 5.19
C ALA A 10 28.99 33.69 5.60
N GLY A 11 29.44 33.48 6.84
CA GLY A 11 29.70 32.15 7.38
C GLY A 11 28.44 31.28 7.50
N PHE A 12 27.31 31.88 7.87
CA PHE A 12 26.03 31.18 7.96
C PHE A 12 25.46 30.81 6.59
N ILE A 13 25.61 31.68 5.59
CA ILE A 13 25.22 31.40 4.20
C ILE A 13 26.11 30.31 3.59
N TYR A 14 27.41 30.29 3.90
CA TYR A 14 28.31 29.22 3.44
C TYR A 14 28.01 27.87 4.12
N LEU A 15 27.63 27.87 5.41
CA LEU A 15 27.18 26.66 6.11
C LEU A 15 25.82 26.15 5.60
N LEU A 16 24.88 27.04 5.25
CA LEU A 16 23.62 26.66 4.61
C LEU A 16 23.82 26.17 3.18
N ALA A 17 24.79 26.70 2.44
CA ALA A 17 25.14 26.19 1.11
C ALA A 17 25.76 24.78 1.15
N LEU A 18 26.45 24.42 2.23
CA LEU A 18 26.94 23.05 2.46
C LEU A 18 25.83 22.04 2.79
N PHE A 19 24.68 22.50 3.33
CA PHE A 19 23.49 21.67 3.55
C PHE A 19 22.42 21.79 2.46
N ALA A 20 22.57 22.75 1.55
CA ALA A 20 21.74 22.95 0.36
C ALA A 20 22.43 22.48 -0.92
N ALA A 21 23.37 21.54 -0.82
CA ALA A 21 23.55 20.63 -1.93
C ALA A 21 22.21 19.92 -2.10
N PRO A 22 21.53 20.03 -3.26
CA PRO A 22 20.59 18.99 -3.60
C PRO A 22 21.43 17.73 -3.52
N GLY A 23 21.07 16.81 -2.63
CA GLY A 23 21.49 15.44 -2.81
C GLY A 23 21.07 15.12 -4.24
N TYR A 24 22.04 15.11 -5.16
CA TYR A 24 21.86 14.52 -6.46
C TYR A 24 21.42 13.11 -6.12
N ALA A 25 20.12 12.86 -6.20
CA ALA A 25 19.58 11.52 -6.20
C ALA A 25 20.43 10.79 -7.23
N ALA A 26 21.12 9.75 -6.80
CA ALA A 26 22.09 9.02 -7.60
C ALA A 26 21.53 8.86 -9.02
N ASP A 27 22.31 9.25 -10.03
CA ASP A 27 22.03 8.91 -11.42
C ASP A 27 21.82 7.39 -11.46
N ASN A 28 20.56 7.00 -11.54
CA ASN A 28 20.10 5.63 -11.43
C ASN A 28 20.37 4.97 -12.79
N SER A 29 21.58 4.47 -12.99
CA SER A 29 22.04 3.89 -14.27
C SER A 29 20.99 2.98 -14.92
N CYS A 30 20.32 2.13 -14.14
CA CYS A 30 19.19 1.31 -14.57
C CYS A 30 18.04 2.15 -15.17
N LEU A 31 17.53 3.15 -14.46
CA LEU A 31 16.36 3.92 -14.87
C LEU A 31 16.72 4.89 -16.01
N SER A 32 17.90 5.51 -15.98
CA SER A 32 18.38 6.40 -17.03
C SER A 32 18.47 5.74 -18.42
N CYS A 33 18.86 4.46 -18.47
CA CYS A 33 18.88 3.67 -19.70
C CYS A 33 17.49 3.10 -20.03
N HIS A 34 16.78 2.54 -19.04
CA HIS A 34 15.51 1.86 -19.30
C HIS A 34 14.33 2.80 -19.56
N GLU A 35 14.32 4.02 -19.01
CA GLU A 35 13.33 5.07 -19.31
C GLU A 35 13.36 5.46 -20.79
N LYS A 36 14.55 5.61 -21.38
CA LYS A 36 14.68 6.00 -22.80
C LYS A 36 14.26 4.88 -23.76
N LEU A 37 14.29 3.62 -23.28
CA LEU A 37 13.86 2.45 -24.05
C LEU A 37 12.33 2.24 -24.00
N THR A 38 11.60 2.88 -23.08
CA THR A 38 10.13 2.72 -22.92
C THR A 38 9.27 3.52 -23.92
N ALA A 39 9.84 4.20 -24.91
CA ALA A 39 9.14 5.05 -25.90
C ALA A 39 7.95 4.41 -26.68
N PHE A 40 6.71 4.93 -26.59
CA PHE A 40 5.65 4.75 -27.63
C PHE A 40 4.52 5.81 -27.54
N ASN A 41 4.78 7.09 -27.90
CA ASN A 41 3.81 8.16 -27.57
C ASN A 41 2.60 8.36 -28.52
N GLU A 42 2.55 7.83 -29.75
CA GLU A 42 1.41 8.07 -30.67
C GLU A 42 0.57 6.82 -30.99
N LYS A 43 1.20 5.68 -31.27
CA LYS A 43 0.47 4.45 -31.61
C LYS A 43 -0.30 3.87 -30.43
N GLU A 44 0.20 4.06 -29.20
CA GLU A 44 -0.52 3.64 -27.99
C GLU A 44 -1.71 4.55 -27.66
N LYS A 45 -1.64 5.85 -27.98
CA LYS A 45 -2.78 6.76 -27.86
C LYS A 45 -3.91 6.36 -28.81
N GLU A 46 -3.56 6.04 -30.06
CA GLU A 46 -4.50 5.50 -31.06
C GLU A 46 -5.13 4.17 -30.58
N LEU A 47 -4.34 3.26 -30.03
CA LEU A 47 -4.83 1.95 -29.54
C LEU A 47 -5.66 2.07 -28.26
N ASN A 48 -5.35 3.00 -27.36
CA ASN A 48 -6.17 3.31 -26.20
C ASN A 48 -7.51 3.94 -26.59
N ASP A 49 -7.52 4.84 -27.58
CA ASP A 49 -8.76 5.40 -28.13
C ASP A 49 -9.65 4.32 -28.74
N ILE A 50 -9.05 3.33 -29.42
CA ILE A 50 -9.77 2.16 -29.95
C ILE A 50 -10.33 1.29 -28.81
N ARG A 51 -9.55 1.07 -27.73
CA ARG A 51 -10.01 0.32 -26.54
C ARG A 51 -11.21 0.97 -25.86
N ILE A 52 -11.17 2.29 -25.63
CA ILE A 52 -12.28 3.04 -25.02
C ILE A 52 -13.53 2.95 -25.91
N LYS A 53 -13.36 3.05 -27.23
CA LYS A 53 -14.43 2.89 -28.22
C LYS A 53 -15.05 1.48 -28.26
N HIS A 54 -14.32 0.43 -27.91
CA HIS A 54 -14.85 -0.94 -27.78
C HIS A 54 -15.62 -1.13 -26.47
N LEU A 55 -15.09 -0.62 -25.36
CA LEU A 55 -15.77 -0.66 -24.05
C LEU A 55 -17.07 0.16 -24.04
N GLN A 56 -17.11 1.28 -24.76
CA GLN A 56 -18.35 2.07 -24.94
C GLN A 56 -19.39 1.40 -25.83
N ARG A 57 -19.00 0.38 -26.61
CA ARG A 57 -19.86 -0.31 -27.59
C ARG A 57 -20.15 -1.78 -27.23
N ASP A 58 -19.71 -2.21 -26.05
CA ASP A 58 -19.93 -3.55 -25.50
C ASP A 58 -19.51 -4.69 -26.46
N VAL A 59 -18.42 -4.49 -27.21
CA VAL A 59 -17.88 -5.48 -28.14
C VAL A 59 -16.94 -6.43 -27.39
N ALA A 60 -17.28 -7.72 -27.35
CA ALA A 60 -16.45 -8.76 -26.73
C ALA A 60 -15.13 -8.98 -27.50
N CYS A 61 -14.02 -9.09 -26.78
CA CYS A 61 -12.68 -9.28 -27.34
C CYS A 61 -12.37 -10.77 -27.58
N SER A 62 -11.80 -11.14 -28.74
CA SER A 62 -11.29 -12.50 -29.00
C SER A 62 -9.79 -12.61 -28.71
N LEU A 63 -9.41 -13.68 -28.00
CA LEU A 63 -8.08 -13.93 -27.44
C LEU A 63 -7.00 -14.35 -28.46
N GLU A 64 -7.32 -14.42 -29.75
CA GLU A 64 -6.42 -14.98 -30.77
C GLU A 64 -5.35 -14.00 -31.28
N CYS A 65 -5.41 -12.72 -30.89
CA CYS A 65 -4.44 -11.67 -31.29
C CYS A 65 -3.38 -11.33 -30.23
N HIS A 66 -3.28 -12.09 -29.13
CA HIS A 66 -2.43 -11.78 -27.98
C HIS A 66 -0.93 -12.10 -28.15
N ALA A 67 -0.42 -12.24 -29.37
CA ALA A 67 1.02 -12.44 -29.64
C ALA A 67 1.90 -11.23 -29.23
N THR A 68 1.33 -10.03 -29.14
CA THR A 68 2.00 -8.80 -28.65
C THR A 68 1.96 -8.63 -27.12
N THR A 69 1.35 -9.56 -26.38
CA THR A 69 1.30 -9.56 -24.91
C THR A 69 2.69 -9.72 -24.28
N ILE A 70 3.63 -10.35 -24.99
CA ILE A 70 5.01 -10.55 -24.52
C ILE A 70 5.83 -9.24 -24.58
N ASP A 71 5.53 -8.33 -25.50
CA ASP A 71 6.23 -7.04 -25.66
C ASP A 71 5.69 -5.94 -24.72
N LYS A 72 4.46 -6.14 -24.21
CA LYS A 72 3.72 -5.25 -23.30
C LYS A 72 4.23 -5.30 -21.84
N ILE A 73 4.93 -6.36 -21.45
CA ILE A 73 5.37 -6.65 -20.08
C ILE A 73 6.58 -5.78 -19.67
N ALA A 74 7.42 -5.38 -20.61
CA ALA A 74 8.65 -4.63 -20.30
C ALA A 74 8.40 -3.13 -20.01
N LYS A 75 7.40 -2.51 -20.66
CA LYS A 75 7.06 -1.08 -20.45
C LYS A 75 6.07 -0.87 -19.32
N SER A 76 5.16 -1.82 -19.08
CA SER A 76 4.24 -1.74 -17.95
C SER A 76 4.95 -1.83 -16.61
N ASN A 77 6.03 -2.61 -16.48
CA ASN A 77 6.72 -2.80 -15.19
C ASN A 77 7.45 -1.55 -14.70
N TYR A 78 8.10 -0.80 -15.60
CA TYR A 78 8.77 0.45 -15.25
C TYR A 78 7.77 1.53 -14.82
N GLU A 79 6.67 1.69 -15.56
CA GLU A 79 5.62 2.66 -15.22
C GLU A 79 4.90 2.27 -13.92
N GLN A 80 4.55 0.99 -13.75
CA GLN A 80 3.99 0.48 -12.50
C GLN A 80 4.95 0.76 -11.34
N TRP A 81 6.23 0.40 -11.48
CA TRP A 81 7.23 0.63 -10.44
C TRP A 81 7.38 2.12 -10.12
N THR A 82 7.44 3.00 -11.13
CA THR A 82 7.56 4.46 -10.95
C THR A 82 6.39 5.02 -10.14
N ASN A 83 5.20 4.44 -10.32
CA ASN A 83 3.99 4.81 -9.58
C ASN A 83 3.83 4.06 -8.24
N SER A 84 4.77 3.18 -7.89
CA SER A 84 4.73 2.39 -6.67
C SER A 84 5.31 3.12 -5.47
N LYS A 85 4.98 2.64 -4.26
CA LYS A 85 5.65 3.12 -3.05
C LYS A 85 7.14 2.78 -3.03
N HIS A 86 7.58 1.70 -3.68
CA HIS A 86 9.00 1.35 -3.76
C HIS A 86 9.80 2.45 -4.46
N ALA A 87 9.28 3.02 -5.55
CA ALA A 87 9.91 4.17 -6.19
C ALA A 87 9.95 5.42 -5.28
N LEU A 88 8.87 5.69 -4.51
CA LEU A 88 8.84 6.80 -3.55
C LEU A 88 9.94 6.68 -2.46
N PHE A 89 10.31 5.46 -2.10
CA PHE A 89 11.38 5.17 -1.13
C PHE A 89 12.75 4.88 -1.79
N ASN A 90 12.93 5.22 -3.07
CA ASN A 90 14.17 5.01 -3.82
C ASN A 90 14.65 3.55 -3.87
N ILE A 91 13.73 2.59 -3.82
CA ILE A 91 14.05 1.17 -4.03
C ILE A 91 14.14 0.92 -5.53
N THR A 92 15.36 0.76 -6.03
CA THR A 92 15.69 0.58 -7.44
C THR A 92 15.59 -0.88 -7.87
N CYS A 93 15.62 -1.13 -9.19
CA CYS A 93 15.41 -2.45 -9.77
C CYS A 93 16.38 -3.51 -9.21
N ASP A 94 17.62 -3.12 -8.92
CA ASP A 94 18.68 -4.00 -8.44
C ASP A 94 18.46 -4.52 -7.02
N ASN A 95 17.71 -3.82 -6.18
CA ASN A 95 17.37 -4.30 -4.84
C ASN A 95 16.61 -5.65 -4.89
N CYS A 96 15.82 -5.84 -5.96
CA CYS A 96 15.03 -7.04 -6.20
C CYS A 96 15.65 -7.94 -7.27
N HIS A 97 16.03 -7.41 -8.44
CA HIS A 97 16.48 -8.18 -9.61
C HIS A 97 17.99 -8.41 -9.69
N GLY A 98 18.78 -7.75 -8.85
CA GLY A 98 20.25 -7.73 -8.95
C GLY A 98 20.75 -6.84 -10.08
N GLY A 99 21.98 -7.06 -10.52
CA GLY A 99 22.66 -6.19 -11.49
C GLY A 99 23.75 -5.35 -10.84
N ASN A 100 24.52 -4.68 -11.70
CA ASN A 100 25.60 -3.80 -11.29
C ASN A 100 25.27 -2.36 -11.67
N THR A 101 24.82 -1.57 -10.69
CA THR A 101 24.44 -0.17 -10.87
C THR A 101 25.63 0.75 -11.15
N SER A 102 26.88 0.28 -10.98
CA SER A 102 28.10 1.09 -11.17
C SER A 102 28.58 1.15 -12.62
N SER A 103 27.87 0.53 -13.57
CA SER A 103 28.24 0.49 -14.98
C SER A 103 27.04 0.77 -15.87
N ASP A 104 27.27 1.53 -16.95
CA ASP A 104 26.31 1.77 -18.04
C ASP A 104 26.50 0.81 -19.22
N VAL A 105 27.62 0.08 -19.27
CA VAL A 105 27.85 -1.02 -20.21
C VAL A 105 26.87 -2.15 -19.93
N LYS A 106 25.99 -2.46 -20.89
CA LYS A 106 24.90 -3.42 -20.77
C LYS A 106 25.33 -4.76 -20.16
N GLU A 107 26.40 -5.37 -20.65
CA GLU A 107 26.85 -6.70 -20.22
C GLU A 107 27.30 -6.70 -18.75
N ILE A 108 27.96 -5.62 -18.33
CA ILE A 108 28.42 -5.45 -16.94
C ILE A 108 27.23 -5.10 -16.04
N ALA A 109 26.36 -4.20 -16.47
CA ALA A 109 25.17 -3.75 -15.73
C ALA A 109 24.21 -4.90 -15.44
N HIS A 110 24.07 -5.87 -16.35
CA HIS A 110 23.20 -7.04 -16.17
C HIS A 110 23.89 -8.23 -15.47
N THR A 111 25.13 -8.07 -15.00
CA THR A 111 25.80 -9.14 -14.23
C THR A 111 25.03 -9.43 -12.95
N GLY A 112 24.62 -10.69 -12.77
CA GLY A 112 23.78 -11.11 -11.63
C GLY A 112 22.28 -10.95 -11.83
N VAL A 113 21.83 -10.43 -12.98
CA VAL A 113 20.41 -10.44 -13.36
C VAL A 113 20.09 -11.77 -14.05
N SER A 114 19.12 -12.51 -13.50
CA SER A 114 18.63 -13.78 -14.07
C SER A 114 17.14 -13.69 -14.38
N ARG A 115 16.66 -14.45 -15.37
CA ARG A 115 15.24 -14.50 -15.72
C ARG A 115 14.43 -15.04 -14.54
N SER A 116 13.21 -14.55 -14.35
CA SER A 116 12.34 -14.98 -13.24
C SER A 116 11.96 -16.47 -13.28
N SER A 117 12.13 -17.14 -14.43
CA SER A 117 11.94 -18.58 -14.58
C SER A 117 13.15 -19.41 -14.11
N GLU A 118 14.30 -18.79 -13.88
CA GLU A 118 15.52 -19.46 -13.43
C GLU A 118 15.56 -19.55 -11.91
N SER A 119 15.87 -20.73 -11.37
CA SER A 119 15.80 -21.00 -9.92
C SER A 119 16.81 -20.23 -9.08
N ASN A 120 17.88 -19.72 -9.69
CA ASN A 120 18.89 -18.86 -9.07
C ASN A 120 18.48 -17.37 -9.08
N SER A 121 17.41 -16.99 -9.76
CA SER A 121 16.91 -15.61 -9.77
C SER A 121 16.35 -15.25 -8.39
N SER A 122 16.69 -14.07 -7.89
CA SER A 122 16.11 -13.51 -6.66
C SER A 122 14.59 -13.34 -6.75
N VAL A 123 14.06 -13.16 -7.96
CA VAL A 123 12.61 -13.02 -8.22
C VAL A 123 11.97 -14.32 -8.73
N PHE A 124 12.66 -15.45 -8.61
CA PHE A 124 12.04 -16.75 -8.79
C PHE A 124 11.00 -16.97 -7.69
N TYR A 125 9.81 -17.48 -8.00
CA TYR A 125 8.65 -17.48 -7.07
C TYR A 125 8.93 -18.05 -5.66
N ARG A 126 9.85 -19.01 -5.52
CA ARG A 126 10.28 -19.57 -4.21
C ARG A 126 11.28 -18.72 -3.43
N ASN A 127 11.98 -17.83 -4.13
CA ASN A 127 12.97 -16.90 -3.59
C ASN A 127 12.34 -15.53 -3.29
N VAL A 128 11.17 -15.22 -3.88
CA VAL A 128 10.44 -13.98 -3.65
C VAL A 128 10.28 -13.64 -2.15
N PRO A 129 9.90 -14.56 -1.23
CA PRO A 129 9.78 -14.21 0.17
C PRO A 129 11.10 -13.73 0.78
N ASP A 130 12.21 -14.36 0.40
CA ASP A 130 13.54 -13.99 0.87
C ASP A 130 14.00 -12.65 0.25
N THR A 131 13.56 -12.34 -0.98
CA THR A 131 13.81 -11.04 -1.63
C THR A 131 13.03 -9.91 -0.98
N CYS A 132 11.72 -10.08 -0.75
CA CYS A 132 10.89 -9.08 -0.07
C CYS A 132 11.34 -8.87 1.38
N GLY A 133 11.71 -9.95 2.07
CA GLY A 133 12.13 -9.91 3.46
C GLY A 133 13.52 -9.32 3.71
N LYS A 134 14.24 -8.87 2.69
CA LYS A 134 15.42 -8.00 2.87
C LYS A 134 15.05 -6.66 3.49
N CYS A 135 13.80 -6.22 3.32
CA CYS A 135 13.27 -4.97 3.89
C CYS A 135 12.00 -5.19 4.71
N HIS A 136 11.19 -6.21 4.38
CA HIS A 136 9.95 -6.59 5.09
C HIS A 136 10.18 -7.79 6.02
N GLU A 137 11.07 -7.62 6.99
CA GLU A 137 11.53 -8.71 7.86
C GLU A 137 10.41 -9.25 8.75
N ASP A 138 9.58 -8.38 9.31
CA ASP A 138 8.50 -8.75 10.23
C ASP A 138 7.36 -9.47 9.49
N GLU A 139 6.99 -9.00 8.30
CA GLU A 139 6.02 -9.69 7.45
C GLU A 139 6.55 -11.04 6.97
N LEU A 140 7.83 -11.12 6.59
CA LEU A 140 8.46 -12.41 6.24
C LEU A 140 8.44 -13.37 7.44
N LYS A 141 8.72 -12.88 8.64
CA LYS A 141 8.70 -13.69 9.86
C LYS A 141 7.31 -14.30 10.09
N GLN A 142 6.26 -13.49 10.02
CA GLN A 142 4.88 -13.97 10.14
C GLN A 142 4.52 -14.93 9.00
N PHE A 143 4.91 -14.61 7.77
CA PHE A 143 4.62 -15.45 6.60
C PHE A 143 5.27 -16.82 6.69
N LYS A 144 6.49 -16.92 7.25
CA LYS A 144 7.20 -18.19 7.47
C LYS A 144 6.43 -19.18 8.33
N ASP A 145 5.62 -18.68 9.26
CA ASP A 145 4.78 -19.51 10.13
C ASP A 145 3.49 -19.98 9.45
N SER A 146 3.15 -19.40 8.29
CA SER A 146 1.93 -19.73 7.55
C SER A 146 1.99 -21.09 6.83
N LYS A 147 0.81 -21.68 6.61
CA LYS A 147 0.68 -22.89 5.77
C LYS A 147 1.07 -22.61 4.31
N HIS A 148 0.89 -21.39 3.80
CA HIS A 148 1.28 -21.02 2.45
C HIS A 148 2.79 -21.15 2.26
N TYR A 149 3.58 -20.57 3.16
CA TYR A 149 5.04 -20.66 3.09
C TYR A 149 5.55 -22.09 3.22
N GLN A 150 4.99 -22.87 4.17
CA GLN A 150 5.35 -24.28 4.34
C GLN A 150 5.10 -25.09 3.05
N ARG A 151 3.98 -24.85 2.36
CA ARG A 151 3.65 -25.50 1.08
C ARG A 151 4.55 -25.03 -0.05
N LEU A 152 4.86 -23.73 -0.11
CA LEU A 152 5.75 -23.13 -1.10
C LEU A 152 7.16 -23.76 -1.03
N LYS A 153 7.72 -23.89 0.18
CA LYS A 153 9.05 -24.52 0.38
C LYS A 153 9.04 -26.03 0.17
N ALA A 154 7.90 -26.70 0.37
CA ALA A 154 7.71 -28.12 0.06
C ALA A 154 7.51 -28.43 -1.44
N LEU A 155 7.84 -27.51 -2.34
CA LEU A 155 7.67 -27.62 -3.80
C LEU A 155 6.23 -27.87 -4.26
N LYS A 156 5.25 -27.47 -3.44
CA LYS A 156 3.83 -27.52 -3.80
C LYS A 156 3.41 -26.19 -4.41
N GLN A 157 2.38 -26.23 -5.24
CA GLN A 157 1.75 -25.02 -5.73
C GLN A 157 1.11 -24.30 -4.53
N ALA A 158 1.65 -23.13 -4.21
CA ALA A 158 1.24 -22.29 -3.10
C ALA A 158 1.55 -20.84 -3.44
N PRO A 159 0.75 -19.89 -2.93
CA PRO A 159 0.99 -18.48 -3.16
C PRO A 159 2.29 -18.03 -2.46
N SER A 160 2.92 -17.04 -3.05
CA SER A 160 4.07 -16.30 -2.51
C SER A 160 3.68 -14.82 -2.35
N CYS A 161 4.61 -13.98 -1.88
CA CYS A 161 4.34 -12.56 -1.62
C CYS A 161 3.79 -11.86 -2.88
N ASP A 162 4.36 -12.17 -4.04
CA ASP A 162 4.01 -11.64 -5.35
C ASP A 162 2.68 -12.16 -5.92
N THR A 163 2.07 -13.17 -5.28
CA THR A 163 0.75 -13.67 -5.67
C THR A 163 -0.36 -12.74 -5.21
N CYS A 164 -0.23 -12.17 -4.01
CA CYS A 164 -1.21 -11.24 -3.44
C CYS A 164 -0.78 -9.78 -3.60
N HIS A 165 0.52 -9.50 -3.59
CA HIS A 165 1.09 -8.17 -3.72
C HIS A 165 1.87 -8.05 -5.02
N LEU A 166 1.32 -7.36 -6.01
CA LEU A 166 2.01 -7.17 -7.28
C LEU A 166 3.38 -6.47 -7.05
N PRO A 167 4.51 -7.03 -7.51
CA PRO A 167 5.84 -6.54 -7.11
C PRO A 167 6.19 -5.14 -7.64
N HIS A 168 5.57 -4.75 -8.76
CA HIS A 168 5.73 -3.43 -9.35
C HIS A 168 4.55 -2.50 -9.07
N GLU A 169 3.51 -2.94 -8.36
CA GLU A 169 2.33 -2.12 -8.10
C GLU A 169 1.95 -2.21 -6.62
N PHE A 170 1.77 -1.07 -5.95
CA PHE A 170 1.40 -1.07 -4.54
C PHE A 170 -0.13 -0.97 -4.37
N LYS A 171 -0.89 -1.84 -5.01
CA LYS A 171 -2.31 -1.95 -4.68
C LYS A 171 -2.46 -2.85 -3.46
N VAL A 172 -2.72 -2.24 -2.30
CA VAL A 172 -3.25 -2.99 -1.15
C VAL A 172 -4.69 -3.32 -1.47
N LEU A 173 -4.97 -4.62 -1.63
CA LEU A 173 -6.30 -5.09 -1.97
C LEU A 173 -7.30 -4.68 -0.87
N ASN A 174 -8.48 -4.24 -1.28
CA ASN A 174 -9.58 -4.05 -0.35
C ASN A 174 -10.22 -5.41 0.02
N ALA A 175 -11.14 -5.42 1.00
CA ALA A 175 -11.74 -6.65 1.48
C ALA A 175 -12.43 -7.49 0.37
N SER A 176 -13.12 -6.84 -0.58
CA SER A 176 -13.76 -7.53 -1.71
C SER A 176 -12.73 -8.13 -2.67
N GLU A 177 -11.65 -7.39 -2.94
CA GLU A 177 -10.57 -7.86 -3.81
C GLU A 177 -9.81 -9.05 -3.17
N PHE A 178 -9.66 -9.05 -1.85
CA PHE A 178 -9.13 -10.20 -1.12
C PHE A 178 -10.06 -11.41 -1.22
N GLN A 179 -11.38 -11.22 -1.13
CA GLN A 179 -12.33 -12.33 -1.27
C GLN A 179 -12.18 -13.03 -2.62
N ASP A 180 -12.15 -12.26 -3.71
CA ASP A 180 -11.98 -12.81 -5.06
C ASP A 180 -10.63 -13.51 -5.23
N LEU A 181 -9.55 -12.87 -4.75
CA LEU A 181 -8.21 -13.45 -4.82
C LEU A 181 -8.11 -14.77 -4.04
N CYS A 182 -8.59 -14.80 -2.79
CA CYS A 182 -8.57 -16.00 -1.96
C CYS A 182 -9.38 -17.13 -2.62
N SER A 183 -10.55 -16.81 -3.17
CA SER A 183 -11.46 -17.77 -3.81
C SER A 183 -10.86 -18.43 -5.05
N SER A 184 -9.84 -17.83 -5.69
CA SER A 184 -9.14 -18.43 -6.82
C SER A 184 -8.47 -19.77 -6.47
N CYS A 185 -8.07 -19.95 -5.20
CA CYS A 185 -7.46 -21.18 -4.69
C CYS A 185 -8.34 -21.85 -3.62
N HIS A 186 -8.97 -21.06 -2.76
CA HIS A 186 -9.81 -21.53 -1.66
C HIS A 186 -11.25 -21.76 -2.10
N ASN A 187 -11.52 -22.91 -2.69
CA ASN A 187 -12.83 -23.26 -3.19
C ASN A 187 -13.09 -24.78 -3.10
N ILE A 188 -14.36 -25.15 -3.35
CA ILE A 188 -14.85 -26.53 -3.26
C ILE A 188 -14.19 -27.40 -4.35
N ASP A 189 -13.97 -26.85 -5.54
CA ASP A 189 -13.44 -27.59 -6.69
C ASP A 189 -11.99 -28.03 -6.46
N MET A 190 -11.15 -27.12 -5.93
CA MET A 190 -9.76 -27.40 -5.56
C MET A 190 -9.65 -28.15 -4.24
N LYS A 191 -10.74 -28.24 -3.46
CA LYS A 191 -10.79 -28.87 -2.13
C LYS A 191 -9.78 -28.26 -1.15
N ILE A 192 -9.60 -26.95 -1.21
CA ILE A 192 -8.69 -26.20 -0.34
C ILE A 192 -9.53 -25.27 0.52
N ALA A 193 -9.84 -25.67 1.76
CA ALA A 193 -10.47 -24.84 2.80
C ALA A 193 -11.40 -23.71 2.26
N PRO A 194 -12.55 -24.07 1.66
CA PRO A 194 -13.44 -23.13 0.98
C PRO A 194 -14.05 -22.07 1.90
N GLU A 195 -13.98 -22.25 3.21
CA GLU A 195 -14.44 -21.31 4.24
C GLU A 195 -13.51 -20.10 4.43
N ILE A 196 -12.27 -20.16 3.94
CA ILE A 196 -11.25 -19.14 4.20
C ILE A 196 -11.56 -17.76 3.61
N PRO A 197 -12.09 -17.62 2.37
CA PRO A 197 -12.42 -16.30 1.81
C PRO A 197 -13.42 -15.53 2.67
N GLU A 198 -14.45 -16.19 3.18
CA GLU A 198 -15.44 -15.58 4.08
C GLU A 198 -14.79 -15.17 5.42
N GLN A 199 -13.98 -16.05 6.02
CA GLN A 199 -13.27 -15.73 7.27
C GLN A 199 -12.29 -14.57 7.10
N ALA A 200 -11.65 -14.45 5.93
CA ALA A 200 -10.76 -13.34 5.61
C ALA A 200 -11.53 -12.01 5.54
N VAL A 201 -12.71 -11.98 4.92
CA VAL A 201 -13.59 -10.80 4.90
C VAL A 201 -14.00 -10.42 6.33
N ASN A 202 -14.43 -11.37 7.14
CA ASN A 202 -14.79 -11.13 8.54
C ASN A 202 -13.63 -10.54 9.36
N ALA A 203 -12.39 -10.99 9.10
CA ALA A 203 -11.21 -10.44 9.74
C ALA A 203 -10.96 -8.97 9.36
N PHE A 204 -11.13 -8.61 8.08
CA PHE A 204 -11.04 -7.22 7.62
C PHE A 204 -12.14 -6.34 8.23
N GLU A 205 -13.38 -6.81 8.25
CA GLU A 205 -14.49 -6.09 8.89
C GLU A 205 -14.21 -5.85 10.38
N ASN A 206 -13.62 -6.83 11.08
CA ASN A 206 -13.25 -6.66 12.48
C ASN A 206 -12.11 -5.64 12.67
N ALA A 207 -11.13 -5.61 11.76
CA ALA A 207 -10.07 -4.60 11.77
C ALA A 207 -10.62 -3.18 11.51
N GLU A 208 -11.58 -3.03 10.58
CA GLU A 208 -12.27 -1.76 10.36
C GLU A 208 -13.11 -1.33 11.56
N LYS A 209 -13.76 -2.29 12.24
CA LYS A 209 -14.47 -2.04 13.49
C LYS A 209 -13.51 -1.51 14.58
N LEU A 210 -12.33 -2.11 14.74
CA LEU A 210 -11.30 -1.60 15.65
C LEU A 210 -10.92 -0.15 15.31
N LYS A 211 -10.64 0.16 14.04
CA LYS A 211 -10.32 1.53 13.61
C LYS A 211 -11.43 2.51 13.98
N ASN A 212 -12.69 2.12 13.80
CA ASN A 212 -13.82 2.96 14.16
C ASN A 212 -13.93 3.18 15.68
N GLU A 213 -13.74 2.14 16.49
CA GLU A 213 -13.78 2.23 17.95
C GLU A 213 -12.64 3.11 18.49
N ILE A 214 -11.43 3.02 17.91
CA ILE A 214 -10.31 3.92 18.21
C ILE A 214 -10.67 5.38 17.88
N ARG A 215 -11.31 5.63 16.73
CA ARG A 215 -11.73 6.99 16.34
C ARG A 215 -12.75 7.58 17.32
N ILE A 216 -13.68 6.76 17.81
CA ILE A 216 -14.67 7.17 18.81
C ILE A 216 -13.98 7.47 20.14
N ALA A 217 -13.08 6.58 20.59
CA ALA A 217 -12.29 6.77 21.80
C ALA A 217 -11.45 8.06 21.77
N ASP A 218 -10.72 8.30 20.68
CA ASP A 218 -9.92 9.52 20.49
C ASP A 218 -10.79 10.80 20.57
N ALA A 219 -11.96 10.80 19.94
CA ALA A 219 -12.90 11.92 20.02
C ALA A 219 -13.41 12.16 21.45
N ALA A 220 -13.78 11.09 22.17
CA ALA A 220 -14.22 11.16 23.56
C ALA A 220 -13.11 11.71 24.46
N LEU A 221 -11.87 11.26 24.29
CA LEU A 221 -10.74 11.75 25.07
C LEU A 221 -10.46 13.23 24.80
N LYS A 222 -10.51 13.67 23.53
CA LYS A 222 -10.39 15.09 23.18
C LYS A 222 -11.45 15.93 23.88
N GLN A 223 -12.70 15.48 23.90
CA GLN A 223 -13.78 16.18 24.60
C GLN A 223 -13.59 16.18 26.12
N ALA A 224 -13.19 15.04 26.72
CA ALA A 224 -12.96 14.94 28.15
C ALA A 224 -11.79 15.85 28.62
N LYS A 225 -10.73 15.96 27.82
CA LYS A 225 -9.63 16.91 28.04
C LYS A 225 -10.12 18.36 28.02
N LEU A 226 -10.98 18.73 27.07
CA LEU A 226 -11.59 20.08 27.01
C LEU A 226 -12.45 20.40 28.24
N GLN A 227 -13.05 19.38 28.87
CA GLN A 227 -13.80 19.53 30.12
C GLN A 227 -12.93 19.51 31.38
N GLY A 228 -11.60 19.46 31.25
CA GLY A 228 -10.68 19.43 32.38
C GLY A 228 -10.65 18.11 33.15
N LYS A 229 -11.16 17.01 32.57
CA LYS A 229 -11.12 15.68 33.20
C LYS A 229 -9.72 15.08 33.14
N ASN A 230 -9.35 14.30 34.16
CA ASN A 230 -8.15 13.47 34.10
C ASN A 230 -8.43 12.24 33.21
N VAL A 231 -7.73 12.14 32.10
CA VAL A 231 -7.90 11.06 31.10
C VAL A 231 -6.70 10.12 31.03
N THR A 232 -5.82 10.11 32.02
CA THR A 232 -4.56 9.35 31.97
C THR A 232 -4.79 7.85 31.75
N VAL A 233 -5.76 7.28 32.48
CA VAL A 233 -6.13 5.85 32.34
C VAL A 233 -6.73 5.61 30.95
N ALA A 234 -7.73 6.39 30.57
CA ALA A 234 -8.37 6.30 29.25
C ALA A 234 -7.37 6.43 28.08
N GLN A 235 -6.36 7.30 28.21
CA GLN A 235 -5.31 7.47 27.20
C GLN A 235 -4.45 6.22 27.06
N LYS A 236 -4.07 5.58 28.17
CA LYS A 236 -3.30 4.33 28.14
C LYS A 236 -4.05 3.21 27.41
N GLU A 237 -5.35 3.10 27.65
CA GLU A 237 -6.22 2.12 26.95
C GLU A 237 -6.33 2.44 25.45
N LEU A 238 -6.43 3.72 25.08
CA LEU A 238 -6.42 4.15 23.67
C LEU A 238 -5.09 3.81 22.99
N ASP A 239 -3.97 4.06 23.67
CA ASP A 239 -2.63 3.80 23.13
C ASP A 239 -2.43 2.30 22.88
N ALA A 240 -2.91 1.44 23.79
CA ALA A 240 -2.90 -0.02 23.60
C ALA A 240 -3.75 -0.47 22.39
N ALA A 241 -4.94 0.11 22.20
CA ALA A 241 -5.76 -0.20 21.03
C ALA A 241 -5.09 0.25 19.72
N ILE A 242 -4.43 1.41 19.73
CA ILE A 242 -3.66 1.95 18.60
C ILE A 242 -2.49 1.03 18.26
N GLU A 243 -1.73 0.60 19.26
CA GLU A 243 -0.60 -0.33 19.06
C GLU A 243 -1.06 -1.65 18.43
N ILE A 244 -2.19 -2.20 18.88
CA ILE A 244 -2.77 -3.40 18.26
C ILE A 244 -3.11 -3.15 16.80
N ARG A 245 -3.83 -2.05 16.49
CA ARG A 245 -4.21 -1.68 15.12
C ARG A 245 -2.98 -1.57 14.22
N ASP A 246 -1.93 -0.92 14.70
CA ASP A 246 -0.71 -0.66 13.92
C ASP A 246 0.08 -1.94 13.64
N ASN A 247 -0.04 -2.94 14.51
CA ASN A 247 0.57 -4.26 14.33
C ASN A 247 -0.28 -5.26 13.50
N LEU A 248 -1.57 -4.98 13.26
CA LEU A 248 -2.44 -5.87 12.48
C LEU A 248 -1.92 -6.19 11.07
N PRO A 249 -1.35 -5.24 10.29
CA PRO A 249 -0.81 -5.55 8.98
C PRO A 249 0.30 -6.60 9.02
N ILE A 250 1.20 -6.56 10.01
CA ILE A 250 2.24 -7.58 10.20
C ILE A 250 1.58 -8.91 10.57
N LEU A 251 0.69 -8.91 11.57
CA LEU A 251 0.01 -10.11 12.04
C LEU A 251 -0.80 -10.83 10.95
N TRP A 252 -1.40 -10.09 10.03
CA TRP A 252 -2.16 -10.62 8.89
C TRP A 252 -1.36 -11.63 8.06
N HIS A 253 -0.05 -11.39 7.90
CA HIS A 253 0.83 -12.25 7.10
C HIS A 253 1.05 -13.65 7.70
N SER A 254 0.65 -13.89 8.95
CA SER A 254 0.62 -15.23 9.53
C SER A 254 -0.48 -16.12 8.95
N PHE A 255 -1.53 -15.51 8.38
CA PHE A 255 -2.75 -16.16 7.93
C PHE A 255 -3.42 -17.03 9.01
N ASN A 256 -3.19 -16.72 10.29
CA ASN A 256 -3.85 -17.35 11.43
C ASN A 256 -5.10 -16.53 11.81
N LEU A 257 -6.20 -16.75 11.10
CA LEU A 257 -7.43 -15.99 11.27
C LEU A 257 -8.01 -16.04 12.70
N PRO A 258 -8.02 -17.18 13.41
CA PRO A 258 -8.46 -17.21 14.82
C PRO A 258 -7.59 -16.33 15.74
N HIS A 259 -6.28 -16.34 15.57
CA HIS A 259 -5.39 -15.51 16.36
C HIS A 259 -5.56 -14.02 16.01
N PHE A 260 -5.67 -13.70 14.72
CA PHE A 260 -5.93 -12.34 14.24
C PHE A 260 -7.22 -11.77 14.83
N GLN A 261 -8.29 -12.58 14.84
CA GLN A 261 -9.58 -12.19 15.41
C GLN A 261 -9.45 -11.91 16.91
N ASN A 262 -8.81 -12.79 17.68
CA ASN A 262 -8.60 -12.61 19.12
C ASN A 262 -7.83 -11.31 19.43
N VAL A 263 -6.72 -11.05 18.73
CA VAL A 263 -5.92 -9.83 18.90
C VAL A 263 -6.74 -8.58 18.59
N THR A 264 -7.51 -8.61 17.50
CA THR A 264 -8.37 -7.48 17.09
C THR A 264 -9.49 -7.24 18.09
N ASP A 265 -10.12 -8.30 18.61
CA ASP A 265 -11.17 -8.21 19.63
C ASP A 265 -10.65 -7.58 20.92
N ASN A 266 -9.43 -7.93 21.35
CA ASN A 266 -8.78 -7.28 22.49
C ASN A 266 -8.55 -5.78 22.24
N GLY A 267 -8.11 -5.41 21.03
CA GLY A 267 -8.01 -4.00 20.63
C GLY A 267 -9.34 -3.25 20.74
N ILE A 268 -10.44 -3.89 20.33
CA ILE A 268 -11.79 -3.31 20.41
C ILE A 268 -12.18 -3.12 21.87
N ILE A 269 -11.87 -4.09 22.73
CA ILE A 269 -12.11 -4.00 24.17
C ILE A 269 -11.34 -2.80 24.74
N TYR A 270 -10.05 -2.65 24.45
CA TYR A 270 -9.26 -1.51 24.91
C TYR A 270 -9.84 -0.17 24.45
N ALA A 271 -10.23 -0.05 23.17
CA ALA A 271 -10.85 1.18 22.67
C ALA A 271 -12.18 1.51 23.38
N ARG A 272 -12.98 0.50 23.71
CA ARG A 272 -14.25 0.69 24.44
C ARG A 272 -14.04 1.01 25.91
N THR A 273 -13.06 0.39 26.56
CA THR A 273 -12.66 0.72 27.93
C THR A 273 -12.18 2.17 28.01
N SER A 274 -11.35 2.60 27.05
CA SER A 274 -10.93 4.01 26.90
C SER A 274 -12.12 4.98 26.82
N GLN A 275 -13.15 4.64 26.03
CA GLN A 275 -14.38 5.44 25.95
C GLN A 275 -15.09 5.53 27.32
N ALA A 276 -15.25 4.41 28.01
CA ALA A 276 -15.89 4.37 29.33
C ALA A 276 -15.11 5.20 30.38
N ASP A 277 -13.78 5.06 30.40
CA ASP A 277 -12.89 5.75 31.34
C ASP A 277 -12.76 7.25 31.05
N SER A 278 -13.14 7.70 29.84
CA SER A 278 -13.24 9.13 29.53
C SER A 278 -14.38 9.84 30.30
N GLY A 279 -15.31 9.07 30.87
CA GLY A 279 -16.46 9.56 31.62
C GLY A 279 -17.46 10.34 30.76
N LEU A 280 -17.48 10.11 29.44
CA LEU A 280 -18.46 10.64 28.50
C LEU A 280 -19.31 9.49 27.94
N PRO A 281 -20.62 9.69 27.72
CA PRO A 281 -21.43 8.70 27.03
C PRO A 281 -20.87 8.48 25.61
N PRO A 282 -20.95 7.25 25.06
CA PRO A 282 -20.44 6.96 23.73
C PRO A 282 -21.03 7.94 22.72
N THR A 283 -20.16 8.65 22.00
CA THR A 283 -20.60 9.61 20.98
C THR A 283 -21.34 8.82 19.89
N LYS A 284 -22.65 9.08 19.71
CA LYS A 284 -23.39 8.52 18.58
C LYS A 284 -22.64 8.86 17.28
N PRO A 285 -22.57 7.93 16.30
CA PRO A 285 -22.02 8.23 14.99
C PRO A 285 -22.70 9.49 14.45
N THR A 286 -21.93 10.49 14.06
CA THR A 286 -22.45 11.66 13.36
C THR A 286 -22.88 11.18 11.97
N THR A 287 -24.14 10.78 11.82
CA THR A 287 -24.79 10.75 10.51
C THR A 287 -24.63 12.14 9.90
N PRO A 288 -24.10 12.30 8.67
CA PRO A 288 -24.02 13.60 8.03
C PRO A 288 -25.42 14.21 8.04
N GLY A 289 -25.61 15.25 8.85
CA GLY A 289 -26.92 15.87 9.02
C GLY A 289 -27.39 16.43 7.69
N PHE A 290 -28.69 16.26 7.42
CA PHE A 290 -29.44 16.81 6.29
C PHE A 290 -29.20 18.32 6.02
N MET A 291 -28.56 19.04 6.95
CA MET A 291 -28.14 20.43 6.84
C MET A 291 -27.06 20.71 5.77
N ALA A 292 -26.26 19.72 5.37
CA ALA A 292 -25.29 19.88 4.28
C ALA A 292 -25.95 19.97 2.89
N ILE A 293 -27.16 19.43 2.74
CA ILE A 293 -27.91 19.47 1.46
C ILE A 293 -28.61 20.82 1.28
N LEU A 294 -29.06 21.45 2.37
CA LEU A 294 -29.72 22.76 2.33
C LEU A 294 -28.77 23.93 2.04
N SER A 295 -27.48 23.76 2.29
CA SER A 295 -26.48 24.80 2.02
C SER A 295 -26.11 24.87 0.52
N VAL A 296 -26.11 23.73 -0.18
CA VAL A 296 -25.82 23.68 -1.63
C VAL A 296 -26.98 24.23 -2.46
N THR A 297 -28.23 23.93 -2.08
CA THR A 297 -29.41 24.45 -2.80
C THR A 297 -29.57 25.97 -2.62
N GLY A 298 -29.20 26.52 -1.46
CA GLY A 298 -29.16 27.97 -1.21
C GLY A 298 -28.13 28.69 -2.08
N ILE A 299 -26.93 28.13 -2.22
CA ILE A 299 -25.85 28.72 -3.04
C ILE A 299 -26.20 28.68 -4.54
N ILE A 300 -26.81 27.59 -5.02
CA ILE A 300 -27.27 27.48 -6.43
C ILE A 300 -28.38 28.49 -6.73
N SER A 301 -29.32 28.69 -5.80
CA SER A 301 -30.42 29.64 -5.97
C SER A 301 -29.92 31.09 -6.05
N ILE A 302 -28.92 31.45 -5.23
CA ILE A 302 -28.29 32.77 -5.26
C ILE A 302 -27.49 32.97 -6.55
N TYR A 303 -26.75 31.95 -6.99
CA TYR A 303 -26.00 32.00 -8.25
C TYR A 303 -26.91 32.18 -9.48
N LEU A 304 -28.06 31.52 -9.52
CA LEU A 304 -29.04 31.65 -10.60
C LEU A 304 -29.77 33.00 -10.61
N LEU A 305 -29.94 33.64 -9.45
CA LEU A 305 -30.52 34.99 -9.34
C LEU A 305 -29.54 36.08 -9.77
N ILE A 306 -28.24 35.93 -9.52
CA ILE A 306 -27.21 36.89 -9.93
C ILE A 306 -26.98 36.86 -11.45
N ARG A 307 -27.12 35.70 -12.10
CA ARG A 307 -26.91 35.55 -13.56
C ARG A 307 -28.09 36.02 -14.42
N ARG A 308 -29.23 36.38 -13.81
CA ARG A 308 -30.45 36.85 -14.51
C ARG A 308 -30.62 38.37 -14.51
N ARG A 309 -29.61 39.13 -14.09
CA ARG A 309 -29.54 40.59 -14.27
C ARG A 309 -28.54 40.96 -15.34
#